data_AF-A0A927P8M0-F1
#
_entry.id   AF-A0A927P8M0-F1
#
_cell.length_a   1.000
_cell.length_b   1.000
_cell.length_c   1.000
_cell.angle_alpha   90.00
_cell.angle_beta   90.00
_cell.angle_gamma   90.00
#
_symmetry.space_group_name_H-M   'P 1'
#
loop_
_entity.id
_entity.type
_entity.pdbx_description
1 polymer ?
#
loop_
_entity_poly.entity_id
_entity_poly.type
_entity_poly.pdbx_seq_one_letter_code
_entity_poly.pdbx_strand_id
1 'polypeptide(L)'
;MDYAGFILRRERLDRNWSQEGLCKGICTVSYLSKIEQGKAEPVPELIQKLMSQLDIEWHDADGQMTAFIENVWETLLSFSLSIDGQFEHIFEDIDADRYLYSPLGADFLILNSISSDAYLPLDEALEVCLNTRQLAFQRYLQKRFDEALRLFPCPYLYVMTGREYYSCGNMPTALENLQKGYQLAADEGYPHLMLLAQMLMGNCYSNHRDIPAMQRHYQIARRLAKALNDDSSLQTIDYNTASTWLEAGAYDKALTYFASIAKPSRMDLHKLAVCCEKLGRTEDALAAIRQAKTAPPYDWMPENLDERILELVEYRLTHPDYLNDENYGCILTDTFTRMTAHLPSGYANFHLPWMLEWYESNRRYRQAYLLMCDFPELRNNAAFKAKKP
;
A
#
# COMPACT_ATOMS: atom_id res chain seq x y z
N MET A 1 7.51 2.03 30.97
CA MET A 1 8.21 3.33 31.12
C MET A 1 7.31 4.39 30.53
N ASP A 2 7.26 5.61 31.05
CA ASP A 2 6.55 6.68 30.37
C ASP A 2 7.47 7.33 29.32
N TYR A 3 6.88 8.03 28.36
CA TYR A 3 7.66 8.64 27.28
C TYR A 3 8.63 9.72 27.80
N ALA A 4 8.20 10.53 28.77
CA ALA A 4 9.04 11.55 29.39
C ALA A 4 10.28 10.95 30.08
N GLY A 5 10.13 9.88 30.86
CA GLY A 5 11.24 9.20 31.50
C GLY A 5 12.20 8.54 30.50
N PHE A 6 11.68 8.02 29.39
CA PHE A 6 12.50 7.52 28.29
C PHE A 6 13.35 8.63 27.66
N ILE A 7 12.74 9.76 27.28
CA ILE A 7 13.45 10.89 26.67
C ILE A 7 14.50 11.45 27.64
N LEU A 8 14.16 11.66 28.91
CA LEU A 8 15.12 12.10 29.93
C LEU A 8 16.36 11.21 29.97
N ARG A 9 16.15 9.89 30.01
CA ARG A 9 17.24 8.92 30.06
C ARG A 9 18.09 8.97 28.79
N ARG A 10 17.46 8.99 27.62
CA ARG A 10 18.14 9.02 26.32
C ARG A 10 19.01 10.26 26.20
N GLU A 11 18.41 11.43 26.37
CA GLU A 11 19.04 12.74 26.25
C GLU A 11 20.18 12.95 27.25
N ARG A 12 20.03 12.42 28.47
CA ARG A 12 21.09 12.42 29.48
C ARG A 12 22.27 11.55 29.04
N LEU A 13 22.02 10.34 28.55
CA LEU A 13 23.06 9.42 28.13
C LEU A 13 23.80 9.92 26.89
N ASP A 14 23.09 10.51 25.93
CA ASP A 14 23.68 11.07 24.70
C ASP A 14 24.63 12.24 25.01
N ARG A 15 24.32 13.03 26.05
CA ARG A 15 25.19 14.11 26.56
C ARG A 15 26.29 13.62 27.53
N ASN A 16 26.37 12.32 27.84
CA ASN A 16 27.26 11.72 28.85
C ASN A 16 27.07 12.29 30.28
N TRP A 17 25.85 12.67 30.64
CA TRP A 17 25.54 13.21 31.97
C TRP A 17 25.26 12.10 33.00
N SER A 18 25.72 12.28 34.23
CA SER A 18 25.35 11.41 35.35
C SER A 18 23.96 11.77 35.89
N GLN A 19 23.28 10.81 36.51
CA GLN A 19 22.01 11.08 37.21
C GLN A 19 22.20 12.11 38.33
N GLU A 20 23.33 12.07 39.03
CA GLU A 20 23.74 13.05 40.04
C GLU A 20 23.85 14.47 39.50
N GLY A 21 24.39 14.61 38.28
CA GLY A 21 24.50 15.90 37.60
C GLY A 21 23.13 16.45 37.24
N LEU A 22 22.28 15.62 36.61
CA LEU A 22 20.97 16.05 36.12
C LEU A 22 19.99 16.38 37.24
N CYS A 23 19.94 15.59 38.32
CA CYS A 23 18.93 15.78 39.38
C CYS A 23 19.29 16.87 40.41
N LYS A 24 20.47 17.50 40.28
CA LYS A 24 21.03 18.42 41.28
C LYS A 24 20.10 19.60 41.55
N GLY A 25 19.67 19.74 42.80
CA GLY A 25 18.76 20.82 43.22
C GLY A 25 17.30 20.63 42.80
N ILE A 26 16.95 19.48 42.22
CA ILE A 26 15.60 19.17 41.75
C ILE A 26 15.02 17.99 42.52
N CYS A 27 15.71 16.84 42.53
CA CYS A 27 15.25 15.62 43.22
C CYS A 27 16.43 14.71 43.63
N THR A 28 16.13 13.55 44.24
CA THR A 28 17.18 12.59 44.61
C THR A 28 17.57 11.70 43.43
N VAL A 29 18.83 11.26 43.40
CA VAL A 29 19.36 10.34 42.37
C VAL A 29 18.52 9.06 42.29
N SER A 30 18.12 8.51 43.44
CA SER A 30 17.25 7.33 43.51
C SER A 30 15.89 7.59 42.87
N TYR A 31 15.33 8.79 43.03
CA TYR A 31 14.06 9.15 42.42
C TYR A 31 14.18 9.33 40.90
N LEU A 32 15.20 10.04 40.40
CA LEU A 32 15.48 10.15 38.97
C LEU A 32 15.68 8.77 38.33
N SER A 33 16.42 7.88 38.99
CA SER A 33 16.61 6.49 38.51
C SER A 33 15.30 5.71 38.43
N LYS A 34 14.35 5.94 39.35
CA LYS A 34 13.01 5.34 39.26
C LYS A 34 12.19 5.92 38.11
N ILE A 35 12.26 7.23 37.85
CA ILE A 35 11.59 7.88 36.72
C ILE A 35 12.10 7.30 35.40
N GLU A 36 13.43 7.27 35.19
CA GLU A 36 14.05 6.73 33.97
C GLU A 36 13.81 5.23 33.74
N GLN A 37 13.36 4.51 34.77
CA GLN A 37 12.99 3.09 34.70
C GLN A 37 11.47 2.89 34.57
N GLY A 38 10.68 3.96 34.60
CA GLY A 38 9.21 3.89 34.62
C GLY A 38 8.63 3.32 35.91
N LYS A 39 9.33 3.44 37.03
CA LYS A 39 8.93 2.93 38.35
C LYS A 39 8.40 4.03 39.28
N ALA A 40 8.36 5.27 38.83
CA ALA A 40 7.79 6.40 39.54
C ALA A 40 7.12 7.34 38.53
N GLU A 41 5.96 7.88 38.89
CA GLU A 41 5.27 8.92 38.14
C GLU A 41 5.69 10.29 38.70
N PRO A 42 6.49 11.08 37.98
CA PRO A 42 6.88 12.40 38.40
C PRO A 42 5.73 13.41 38.20
N VAL A 43 5.69 14.43 39.06
CA VAL A 43 4.82 15.59 38.81
C VAL A 43 5.31 16.36 37.57
N PRO A 44 4.42 16.93 36.73
CA PRO A 44 4.80 17.59 35.48
C PRO A 44 5.88 18.68 35.66
N GLU A 45 5.75 19.49 36.71
CA GLU A 45 6.70 20.55 37.07
C GLU A 45 8.13 20.03 37.31
N LEU A 46 8.27 18.79 37.78
CA LEU A 46 9.56 18.17 38.01
C LEU A 46 10.19 17.70 36.69
N ILE A 47 9.38 17.17 35.75
CA ILE A 47 9.84 16.82 34.40
C ILE A 47 10.35 18.08 33.68
N GLN A 48 9.59 19.17 33.70
CA GLN A 48 10.00 20.43 33.06
C GLN A 48 11.34 20.93 33.59
N LYS A 49 11.55 20.89 34.91
CA LYS A 49 12.84 21.28 35.51
C LYS A 49 13.99 20.38 35.09
N LEU A 50 13.79 19.07 34.99
CA LEU A 50 14.81 18.13 34.54
C LEU A 50 15.13 18.30 33.05
N MET A 51 14.11 18.48 32.20
CA MET A 51 14.29 18.72 30.76
C MET A 51 14.99 20.06 30.51
N SER A 52 14.63 21.10 31.25
CA SER A 52 15.30 22.41 31.17
C SER A 52 16.79 22.35 31.53
N GLN A 53 17.21 21.46 32.44
CA GLN A 53 18.65 21.22 32.71
C GLN A 53 19.39 20.59 31.52
N LEU A 54 18.67 19.93 30.61
CA LEU A 54 19.21 19.36 29.38
C LEU A 54 19.09 20.33 28.18
N ASP A 55 18.71 21.59 28.43
CA ASP A 55 18.37 22.59 27.42
C ASP A 55 17.23 22.15 26.49
N ILE A 56 16.27 21.38 27.02
CA ILE A 56 15.07 20.92 26.32
C ILE A 56 13.84 21.65 26.86
N GLU A 57 13.10 22.30 25.97
CA GLU A 57 11.81 22.88 26.28
C GLU A 57 10.74 21.77 26.28
N TRP A 58 10.31 21.36 27.47
CA TRP A 58 9.25 20.35 27.61
C TRP A 58 7.89 21.02 27.68
N HIS A 59 7.01 20.68 26.75
CA HIS A 59 5.67 21.22 26.66
C HIS A 59 4.66 20.32 27.37
N ASP A 60 3.78 20.93 28.17
CA ASP A 60 2.60 20.23 28.65
C ASP A 60 1.65 19.97 27.48
N ALA A 61 0.99 18.81 27.49
CA ALA A 61 -0.04 18.48 26.49
C ALA A 61 -1.28 19.34 26.76
N ASP A 62 -1.36 20.49 26.09
CA ASP A 62 -2.56 21.33 26.14
C ASP A 62 -3.73 20.69 25.37
N GLY A 63 -4.94 21.18 25.63
CA GLY A 63 -6.15 20.64 25.03
C GLY A 63 -6.19 20.72 23.50
N GLN A 64 -5.48 21.67 22.88
CA GLN A 64 -5.42 21.78 21.41
C GLN A 64 -4.51 20.70 20.83
N MET A 65 -3.33 20.49 21.43
CA MET A 65 -2.40 19.45 21.02
C MET A 65 -3.03 18.06 21.16
N THR A 66 -3.68 17.78 22.29
CA THR A 66 -4.37 16.50 22.50
C THR A 66 -5.50 16.30 21.49
N ALA A 67 -6.34 17.32 21.28
CA ALA A 67 -7.43 17.23 20.30
C ALA A 67 -6.91 17.01 18.88
N PHE A 68 -5.80 17.66 18.51
CA PHE A 68 -5.15 17.45 17.21
C PHE A 68 -4.69 16.00 17.05
N ILE A 69 -3.90 15.47 17.99
CA ILE A 69 -3.39 14.09 17.91
C ILE A 69 -4.54 13.06 17.86
N GLU A 70 -5.57 13.23 18.69
CA GLU A 70 -6.72 12.31 18.65
C GLU A 70 -7.51 12.44 17.34
N ASN A 71 -7.61 13.63 16.75
CA ASN A 71 -8.20 13.79 15.43
C ASN A 71 -7.37 13.13 14.32
N VAL A 72 -6.03 13.17 14.41
CA VAL A 72 -5.16 12.46 13.46
C VAL A 72 -5.31 10.94 13.61
N TRP A 73 -5.39 10.43 14.85
CA TRP A 73 -5.70 9.02 15.09
C TRP A 73 -7.05 8.62 14.49
N GLU A 74 -8.11 9.40 14.73
CA GLU A 74 -9.42 9.12 14.16
C GLU A 74 -9.41 9.17 12.63
N THR A 75 -8.72 10.13 12.05
CA THR A 75 -8.53 10.25 10.59
C THR A 75 -7.84 9.01 10.02
N LEU A 76 -6.79 8.53 10.67
CA LEU A 76 -6.07 7.32 10.29
C LEU A 76 -6.99 6.09 10.40
N LEU A 77 -7.61 5.90 11.57
CA LEU A 77 -8.41 4.72 11.89
C LEU A 77 -9.69 4.64 11.05
N SER A 78 -10.27 5.78 10.66
CA SER A 78 -11.43 5.84 9.77
C SER A 78 -11.09 5.82 8.29
N PHE A 79 -9.82 6.06 7.93
CA PHE A 79 -9.32 6.18 6.55
C PHE A 79 -9.97 7.35 5.77
N SER A 80 -10.41 8.40 6.45
CA SER A 80 -11.23 9.48 5.87
C SER A 80 -10.47 10.47 4.97
N LEU A 81 -9.15 10.62 5.13
CA LEU A 81 -8.31 11.55 4.35
C LEU A 81 -7.27 10.87 3.46
N SER A 82 -7.22 9.53 3.47
CA SER A 82 -6.22 8.77 2.71
C SER A 82 -6.56 8.62 1.22
N ILE A 83 -7.81 8.89 0.82
CA ILE A 83 -8.24 8.76 -0.58
C ILE A 83 -7.74 9.94 -1.43
N ASP A 84 -7.62 11.12 -0.83
CA ASP A 84 -7.18 12.35 -1.50
C ASP A 84 -5.70 12.69 -1.22
N GLY A 85 -4.93 11.78 -0.62
CA GLY A 85 -3.51 11.99 -0.25
C GLY A 85 -3.28 13.00 0.88
N GLN A 86 -4.33 13.61 1.43
CA GLN A 86 -4.21 14.67 2.45
C GLN A 86 -3.60 14.18 3.77
N PHE A 87 -3.69 12.88 4.04
CA PHE A 87 -3.07 12.30 5.24
C PHE A 87 -1.53 12.37 5.22
N GLU A 88 -0.91 12.26 4.04
CA GLU A 88 0.56 12.28 3.89
C GLU A 88 1.16 13.64 4.27
N HIS A 89 0.37 14.70 4.11
CA HIS A 89 0.78 16.09 4.38
C HIS A 89 0.33 16.60 5.77
N ILE A 90 -0.28 15.75 6.61
CA ILE A 90 -0.96 16.19 7.84
C ILE A 90 -0.01 16.81 8.89
N PHE A 91 1.28 16.54 8.78
CA PHE A 91 2.32 17.04 9.69
C PHE A 91 3.28 18.08 9.06
N GLU A 92 3.12 18.46 7.78
CA GLU A 92 4.10 19.33 7.08
C GLU A 92 4.28 20.71 7.74
N ASP A 93 3.19 21.31 8.21
CA ASP A 93 3.20 22.65 8.84
C ASP A 93 3.15 22.58 10.37
N ILE A 94 3.46 21.42 10.95
CA ILE A 94 3.41 21.20 12.39
C ILE A 94 4.78 21.45 13.02
N ASP A 95 4.78 22.19 14.13
CA ASP A 95 5.95 22.35 14.99
C ASP A 95 6.30 21.00 15.65
N ALA A 96 7.16 20.22 14.98
CA ALA A 96 7.49 18.86 15.38
C ALA A 96 8.11 18.79 16.78
N ASP A 97 8.97 19.75 17.14
CA ASP A 97 9.64 19.77 18.46
C ASP A 97 8.63 19.95 19.59
N ARG A 98 7.59 20.77 19.36
CA ARG A 98 6.50 20.97 20.33
C ARG A 98 5.80 19.65 20.70
N TYR A 99 5.60 18.75 19.74
CA TYR A 99 4.99 17.45 20.00
C TYR A 99 6.00 16.43 20.50
N LEU A 100 7.20 16.40 19.91
CA LEU A 100 8.27 15.48 20.27
C LEU A 100 8.70 15.63 21.73
N TYR A 101 8.78 16.86 22.24
CA TYR A 101 9.12 17.16 23.63
C TYR A 101 7.86 17.42 24.47
N SER A 102 6.89 16.52 24.37
CA SER A 102 5.66 16.53 25.16
C SER A 102 5.22 15.11 25.52
N PRO A 103 4.23 14.93 26.41
CA PRO A 103 3.63 13.62 26.66
C PRO A 103 3.05 12.92 25.40
N LEU A 104 2.80 13.67 24.32
CA LEU A 104 2.24 13.17 23.07
C LEU A 104 3.31 12.70 22.06
N GLY A 105 4.60 12.82 22.39
CA GLY A 105 5.67 12.55 21.41
C GLY A 105 5.68 11.13 20.87
N ALA A 106 5.27 10.13 21.66
CA ALA A 106 5.13 8.76 21.16
C ALA A 106 4.02 8.62 20.11
N ASP A 107 2.85 9.25 20.32
CA ASP A 107 1.76 9.27 19.33
C ASP A 107 2.21 10.02 18.07
N PHE A 108 2.83 11.19 18.23
CA PHE A 108 3.36 12.00 17.13
C PHE A 108 4.36 11.19 16.28
N LEU A 109 5.33 10.52 16.89
CA LEU A 109 6.33 9.73 16.17
C LEU A 109 5.69 8.59 15.36
N ILE A 110 4.75 7.84 15.96
CA ILE A 110 4.07 6.74 15.29
C ILE A 110 3.23 7.26 14.12
N LEU A 111 2.40 8.27 14.36
CA LEU A 111 1.52 8.86 13.34
C LEU A 111 2.32 9.46 12.19
N ASN A 112 3.39 10.22 12.50
CA ASN A 112 4.26 10.82 11.50
C ASN A 112 5.01 9.77 10.67
N SER A 113 5.41 8.65 11.28
CA SER A 113 5.99 7.53 10.53
C SER A 113 4.98 6.91 9.56
N ILE A 114 3.74 6.70 10.00
CA ILE A 114 2.67 6.11 9.18
C ILE A 114 2.26 7.03 8.03
N SER A 115 2.27 8.35 8.24
CA SER A 115 1.95 9.34 7.20
C SER A 115 3.11 9.55 6.21
N SER A 116 4.32 9.11 6.52
CA SER A 116 5.49 9.28 5.64
C SER A 116 5.54 8.24 4.53
N ASP A 117 6.03 8.63 3.35
CA ASP A 117 6.28 7.72 2.22
C ASP A 117 7.24 6.56 2.57
N ALA A 118 8.15 6.80 3.51
CA ALA A 118 9.16 5.83 3.90
C ALA A 118 8.57 4.65 4.69
N TYR A 119 7.48 4.87 5.43
CA TYR A 119 6.76 3.85 6.20
C TYR A 119 7.67 2.97 7.09
N LEU A 120 8.61 3.62 7.80
CA LEU A 120 9.67 2.93 8.54
C LEU A 120 9.35 2.76 10.04
N PRO A 121 9.68 1.61 10.64
CA PRO A 121 9.54 1.42 12.08
C PRO A 121 10.40 2.42 12.86
N LEU A 122 9.92 2.80 14.05
CA LEU A 122 10.69 3.60 15.00
C LEU A 122 11.82 2.77 15.62
N ASP A 123 12.77 3.43 16.28
CA ASP A 123 13.83 2.78 17.08
C ASP A 123 13.20 1.84 18.12
N GLU A 124 13.68 0.59 18.16
CA GLU A 124 13.22 -0.44 19.11
C GLU A 124 13.39 -0.01 20.58
N ALA A 125 14.33 0.91 20.86
CA ALA A 125 14.51 1.47 22.20
C ALA A 125 13.23 2.16 22.72
N LEU A 126 12.40 2.75 21.84
CA LEU A 126 11.15 3.41 22.21
C LEU A 126 10.08 2.45 22.70
N GLU A 127 10.15 1.16 22.35
CA GLU A 127 9.09 0.19 22.64
C GLU A 127 8.79 0.05 24.14
N VAL A 128 9.78 0.30 25.00
CA VAL A 128 9.65 0.22 26.46
C VAL A 128 8.68 1.26 27.04
N CYS A 129 8.38 2.31 26.28
CA CYS A 129 7.46 3.38 26.67
C CYS A 129 6.19 3.50 25.82
N LEU A 130 6.00 2.62 24.83
CA LEU A 130 4.79 2.62 24.02
C LEU A 130 3.62 1.97 24.77
N ASN A 131 2.44 2.58 24.66
CA ASN A 131 1.20 1.93 25.10
C ASN A 131 0.76 0.83 24.10
N THR A 132 -0.29 0.08 24.44
CA THR A 132 -0.76 -1.04 23.61
C THR A 132 -1.12 -0.63 22.19
N ARG A 133 -1.79 0.51 22.00
CA ARG A 133 -2.15 1.05 20.66
C ARG A 133 -0.88 1.36 19.88
N GLN A 134 -0.01 2.20 20.42
CA GLN A 134 1.24 2.62 19.77
C GLN A 134 2.15 1.42 19.43
N LEU A 135 2.27 0.46 20.35
CA LEU A 135 3.07 -0.75 20.13
C LEU A 135 2.49 -1.61 19.00
N ALA A 136 1.16 -1.70 18.88
CA ALA A 136 0.54 -2.42 17.77
C ALA A 136 0.90 -1.80 16.42
N PHE A 137 0.86 -0.46 16.32
CA PHE A 137 1.26 0.24 15.10
C PHE A 137 2.78 0.15 14.84
N GLN A 138 3.61 0.16 15.87
CA GLN A 138 5.05 -0.15 15.74
C GLN A 138 5.27 -1.58 15.19
N ARG A 139 4.52 -2.58 15.69
CA ARG A 139 4.58 -3.95 15.16
C ARG A 139 4.12 -4.01 13.71
N TYR A 140 3.12 -3.22 13.34
CA TYR A 140 2.69 -3.10 11.95
C TYR A 140 3.80 -2.54 11.06
N LEU A 141 4.46 -1.44 11.46
CA LEU A 141 5.60 -0.84 10.74
C LEU A 141 6.78 -1.83 10.61
N GLN A 142 7.00 -2.68 11.62
CA GLN A 142 7.99 -3.76 11.59
C GLN A 142 7.56 -4.98 10.75
N LYS A 143 6.40 -4.93 10.08
CA LYS A 143 5.81 -6.04 9.32
C LYS A 143 5.50 -7.28 10.18
N ARG A 144 5.32 -7.11 11.48
CA ARG A 144 4.93 -8.14 12.48
C ARG A 144 3.40 -8.13 12.67
N PHE A 145 2.68 -8.40 11.60
CA PHE A 145 1.23 -8.18 11.52
C PHE A 145 0.42 -8.99 12.55
N ASP A 146 0.75 -10.26 12.76
CA ASP A 146 0.06 -11.12 13.75
C ASP A 146 0.22 -10.60 15.20
N GLU A 147 1.32 -9.93 15.49
CA GLU A 147 1.53 -9.30 16.80
C GLU A 147 0.77 -7.99 16.91
N ALA A 148 0.77 -7.17 15.85
CA ALA A 148 -0.01 -5.94 15.78
C ALA A 148 -1.50 -6.22 16.03
N LEU A 149 -2.07 -7.20 15.33
CA LEU A 149 -3.48 -7.58 15.43
C LEU A 149 -3.83 -8.18 16.80
N ARG A 150 -2.91 -8.91 17.44
CA ARG A 150 -3.12 -9.43 18.80
C ARG A 150 -3.13 -8.33 19.86
N LEU A 151 -2.29 -7.29 19.67
CA LEU A 151 -2.22 -6.16 20.59
C LEU A 151 -3.42 -5.23 20.45
N PHE A 152 -3.82 -4.93 19.20
CA PHE A 152 -4.90 -3.98 18.92
C PHE A 152 -5.71 -4.43 17.69
N PRO A 153 -6.74 -5.28 17.87
CA PRO A 153 -7.51 -5.85 16.76
C PRO A 153 -8.54 -4.84 16.20
N CYS A 154 -8.08 -3.77 15.54
CA CYS A 154 -8.93 -2.73 14.97
C CYS A 154 -9.17 -2.91 13.47
N PRO A 155 -10.25 -2.32 12.91
CA PRO A 155 -10.57 -2.39 11.48
C PRO A 155 -9.39 -1.99 10.57
N TYR A 156 -8.73 -0.88 10.90
CA TYR A 156 -7.61 -0.33 10.12
C TYR A 156 -6.49 -1.35 9.95
N LEU A 157 -5.99 -1.93 11.05
CA LEU A 157 -4.88 -2.88 11.01
C LEU A 157 -5.24 -4.15 10.22
N TYR A 158 -6.48 -4.65 10.34
CA TYR A 158 -6.92 -5.79 9.51
C TYR A 158 -6.93 -5.45 8.01
N VAL A 159 -7.50 -4.32 7.62
CA VAL A 159 -7.55 -3.93 6.20
C VAL A 159 -6.16 -3.68 5.64
N MET A 160 -5.31 -2.98 6.39
CA MET A 160 -3.93 -2.70 5.98
C MET A 160 -3.09 -3.98 5.89
N THR A 161 -3.18 -4.89 6.87
CA THR A 161 -2.53 -6.21 6.79
C THR A 161 -3.03 -7.01 5.58
N GLY A 162 -4.34 -6.97 5.30
CA GLY A 162 -4.92 -7.56 4.11
C GLY A 162 -4.34 -6.99 2.81
N ARG A 163 -4.13 -5.66 2.75
CA ARG A 163 -3.47 -4.97 1.63
C ARG A 163 -2.03 -5.43 1.44
N GLU A 164 -1.25 -5.60 2.52
CA GLU A 164 0.14 -6.07 2.45
C GLU A 164 0.21 -7.49 1.88
N TYR A 165 -0.63 -8.41 2.37
CA TYR A 165 -0.67 -9.78 1.85
C TYR A 165 -1.17 -9.84 0.40
N TYR A 166 -2.11 -8.97 0.01
CA TYR A 166 -2.53 -8.82 -1.39
C TYR A 166 -1.34 -8.42 -2.28
N SER A 167 -0.58 -7.41 -1.87
CA SER A 167 0.61 -6.94 -2.60
C SER A 167 1.68 -8.02 -2.74
N CYS A 168 1.88 -8.85 -1.71
CA CYS A 168 2.79 -10.00 -1.75
C CYS A 168 2.23 -11.23 -2.48
N GLY A 169 0.99 -11.19 -2.98
CA GLY A 169 0.36 -12.31 -3.69
C GLY A 169 -0.19 -13.44 -2.80
N ASN A 170 -0.22 -13.28 -1.48
CA ASN A 170 -0.83 -14.26 -0.57
C ASN A 170 -2.35 -14.00 -0.45
N MET A 171 -3.09 -14.39 -1.50
CA MET A 171 -4.53 -14.14 -1.61
C MET A 171 -5.37 -14.73 -0.48
N PRO A 172 -5.15 -15.98 0.00
CA PRO A 172 -5.95 -16.53 1.10
C PRO A 172 -5.87 -15.70 2.38
N THR A 173 -4.65 -15.34 2.82
CA THR A 173 -4.46 -14.53 4.02
C THR A 173 -4.93 -13.09 3.81
N ALA A 174 -4.78 -12.55 2.60
CA ALA A 174 -5.34 -11.23 2.25
C ALA A 174 -6.86 -11.22 2.41
N LEU A 175 -7.57 -12.17 1.79
CA LEU A 175 -9.04 -12.26 1.85
C LEU A 175 -9.54 -12.45 3.29
N GLU A 176 -8.88 -13.28 4.10
CA GLU A 176 -9.24 -13.47 5.51
C GLU A 176 -9.19 -12.15 6.30
N ASN A 177 -8.07 -11.43 6.20
CA ASN A 177 -7.88 -10.16 6.89
C ASN A 177 -8.83 -9.07 6.37
N LEU A 178 -9.00 -8.95 5.05
CA LEU A 178 -9.92 -7.98 4.45
C LEU A 178 -11.38 -8.23 4.84
N GLN A 179 -11.79 -9.50 4.88
CA GLN A 179 -13.14 -9.89 5.28
C GLN A 179 -13.40 -9.56 6.75
N LYS A 180 -12.40 -9.80 7.63
CA LYS A 180 -12.49 -9.47 9.04
C LYS A 180 -12.49 -7.96 9.27
N GLY A 181 -11.60 -7.23 8.60
CA GLY A 181 -11.52 -5.77 8.63
C GLY A 181 -12.81 -5.10 8.13
N TYR A 182 -13.41 -5.61 7.05
CA TYR A 182 -14.70 -5.13 6.55
C TYR A 182 -15.82 -5.29 7.59
N GLN A 183 -15.89 -6.43 8.29
CA GLN A 183 -16.91 -6.67 9.32
C GLN A 183 -16.76 -5.68 10.48
N LEU A 184 -15.54 -5.55 11.02
CA LEU A 184 -15.28 -4.62 12.12
C LEU A 184 -15.53 -3.16 11.70
N ALA A 185 -15.12 -2.77 10.50
CA ALA A 185 -15.39 -1.44 9.96
C ALA A 185 -16.89 -1.17 9.81
N ALA A 186 -17.68 -2.18 9.43
CA ALA A 186 -19.13 -2.05 9.33
C ALA A 186 -19.79 -1.91 10.72
N ASP A 187 -19.30 -2.64 11.72
CA ASP A 187 -19.80 -2.57 13.10
C ASP A 187 -19.49 -1.20 13.75
N GLU A 188 -18.34 -0.60 13.41
CA GLU A 188 -17.87 0.68 13.97
C GLU A 188 -18.29 1.90 13.13
N GLY A 189 -18.76 1.69 11.89
CA GLY A 189 -19.22 2.77 11.02
C GLY A 189 -18.10 3.49 10.27
N TYR A 190 -17.07 2.75 9.81
CA TYR A 190 -15.95 3.26 9.01
C TYR A 190 -16.12 2.95 7.50
N PRO A 191 -16.91 3.75 6.75
CA PRO A 191 -17.27 3.44 5.38
C PRO A 191 -16.09 3.49 4.39
N HIS A 192 -15.06 4.31 4.64
CA HIS A 192 -13.87 4.36 3.79
C HIS A 192 -13.06 3.06 3.88
N LEU A 193 -12.90 2.50 5.08
CA LEU A 193 -12.30 1.18 5.26
C LEU A 193 -13.16 0.06 4.66
N MET A 194 -14.49 0.14 4.80
CA MET A 194 -15.40 -0.81 4.14
C MET A 194 -15.23 -0.79 2.61
N LEU A 195 -15.13 0.41 2.02
CA LEU A 195 -14.90 0.60 0.59
C LEU A 195 -13.58 -0.03 0.17
N LEU A 196 -12.48 0.34 0.84
CA LEU A 196 -11.15 -0.16 0.53
C LEU A 196 -11.10 -1.69 0.61
N ALA A 197 -11.66 -2.28 1.66
CA ALA A 197 -11.69 -3.73 1.83
C ALA A 197 -12.43 -4.43 0.67
N GLN A 198 -13.59 -3.90 0.25
CA GLN A 198 -14.36 -4.45 -0.88
C GLN A 198 -13.66 -4.28 -2.22
N MET A 199 -12.97 -3.16 -2.44
CA MET A 199 -12.15 -2.96 -3.63
C MET A 199 -11.01 -3.98 -3.67
N LEU A 200 -10.27 -4.16 -2.58
CA LEU A 200 -9.16 -5.12 -2.53
C LEU A 200 -9.63 -6.57 -2.68
N MET A 201 -10.72 -6.97 -2.03
CA MET A 201 -11.31 -8.30 -2.25
C MET A 201 -11.77 -8.48 -3.70
N GLY A 202 -12.38 -7.46 -4.31
CA GLY A 202 -12.73 -7.47 -5.72
C GLY A 202 -11.49 -7.62 -6.62
N ASN A 203 -10.39 -6.92 -6.31
CA ASN A 203 -9.12 -7.05 -7.03
C ASN A 203 -8.54 -8.47 -6.91
N CYS A 204 -8.60 -9.11 -5.72
CA CYS A 204 -8.18 -10.51 -5.55
C CYS A 204 -8.91 -11.42 -6.56
N TYR A 205 -10.25 -11.33 -6.62
CA TYR A 205 -11.04 -12.15 -7.54
C TYR A 205 -10.87 -11.76 -9.01
N SER A 206 -10.59 -10.48 -9.29
CA SER A 206 -10.20 -10.00 -10.63
C SER A 206 -8.93 -10.69 -11.11
N ASN A 207 -7.89 -10.76 -10.28
CA ASN A 207 -6.62 -11.39 -10.63
C ASN A 207 -6.78 -12.89 -10.92
N HIS A 208 -7.71 -13.56 -10.22
CA HIS A 208 -8.10 -14.95 -10.49
C HIS A 208 -9.10 -15.13 -11.64
N ARG A 209 -9.60 -14.03 -12.23
CA ARG A 209 -10.64 -14.01 -13.27
C ARG A 209 -11.95 -14.66 -12.82
N ASP A 210 -12.22 -14.68 -11.51
CA ASP A 210 -13.52 -15.06 -10.96
C ASP A 210 -14.48 -13.86 -11.07
N ILE A 211 -15.02 -13.69 -12.27
CA ILE A 211 -15.91 -12.56 -12.60
C ILE A 211 -17.13 -12.52 -11.66
N PRO A 212 -17.83 -13.63 -11.37
CA PRO A 212 -18.97 -13.60 -10.44
C PRO A 212 -18.60 -13.13 -9.04
N ALA A 213 -17.49 -13.63 -8.45
CA ALA A 213 -17.07 -13.21 -7.12
C ALA A 213 -16.60 -11.74 -7.12
N MET A 214 -15.77 -11.36 -8.09
CA MET A 214 -15.32 -9.98 -8.29
C MET A 214 -16.51 -9.01 -8.36
N GLN A 215 -17.53 -9.33 -9.18
CA GLN A 215 -18.71 -8.48 -9.33
C GLN A 215 -19.48 -8.28 -8.02
N ARG A 216 -19.59 -9.30 -7.16
CA ARG A 216 -20.26 -9.17 -5.87
C ARG A 216 -19.57 -8.11 -5.00
N HIS A 217 -18.25 -8.18 -4.88
CA HIS A 217 -17.46 -7.24 -4.09
C HIS A 217 -17.49 -5.83 -4.69
N TYR A 218 -17.26 -5.70 -6.00
CA TYR A 218 -17.32 -4.40 -6.67
C TYR A 218 -18.70 -3.76 -6.65
N GLN A 219 -19.80 -4.52 -6.64
CA GLN A 219 -21.14 -3.95 -6.49
C GLN A 219 -21.32 -3.28 -5.12
N ILE A 220 -20.79 -3.87 -4.05
CA ILE A 220 -20.81 -3.28 -2.72
C ILE A 220 -19.91 -2.03 -2.71
N ALA A 221 -18.68 -2.16 -3.22
CA ALA A 221 -17.74 -1.04 -3.31
C ALA A 221 -18.33 0.15 -4.09
N ARG A 222 -19.00 -0.07 -5.22
CA ARG A 222 -19.66 1.01 -5.98
C ARG A 222 -20.74 1.74 -5.20
N ARG A 223 -21.53 1.03 -4.38
CA ARG A 223 -22.55 1.67 -3.55
C ARG A 223 -21.91 2.55 -2.48
N LEU A 224 -20.83 2.05 -1.87
CA LEU A 224 -20.06 2.81 -0.88
C LEU A 224 -19.39 4.03 -1.52
N ALA A 225 -18.67 3.85 -2.63
CA ALA A 225 -18.01 4.95 -3.35
C ALA A 225 -18.99 6.04 -3.76
N LYS A 226 -20.19 5.67 -4.28
CA LYS A 226 -21.25 6.66 -4.56
C LYS A 226 -21.74 7.39 -3.32
N ALA A 227 -21.91 6.70 -2.21
CA ALA A 227 -22.34 7.33 -0.96
C ALA A 227 -21.28 8.29 -0.39
N LEU A 228 -20.00 8.01 -0.66
CA LEU A 228 -18.85 8.81 -0.25
C LEU A 228 -18.48 9.91 -1.28
N ASN A 229 -19.17 9.98 -2.43
CA ASN A 229 -18.81 10.83 -3.57
C ASN A 229 -17.37 10.61 -4.08
N ASP A 230 -16.91 9.36 -4.02
CA ASP A 230 -15.57 8.95 -4.46
C ASP A 230 -15.60 8.45 -5.92
N ASP A 231 -15.52 9.40 -6.86
CA ASP A 231 -15.47 9.11 -8.29
C ASP A 231 -14.17 8.40 -8.70
N SER A 232 -13.08 8.58 -7.96
CA SER A 232 -11.78 7.95 -8.23
C SER A 232 -11.88 6.43 -8.04
N SER A 233 -12.47 5.99 -6.93
CA SER A 233 -12.73 4.57 -6.67
C SER A 233 -13.68 3.97 -7.70
N LEU A 234 -14.71 4.71 -8.13
CA LEU A 234 -15.60 4.24 -9.20
C LEU A 234 -14.85 4.00 -10.51
N GLN A 235 -13.99 4.95 -10.92
CA GLN A 235 -13.16 4.81 -12.11
C GLN A 235 -12.22 3.59 -12.00
N THR A 236 -11.59 3.37 -10.85
CA THR A 236 -10.72 2.22 -10.61
C THR A 236 -11.49 0.90 -10.72
N ILE A 237 -12.70 0.84 -10.15
CA ILE A 237 -13.55 -0.36 -10.24
C ILE A 237 -13.96 -0.63 -11.70
N ASP A 238 -14.33 0.42 -12.44
CA ASP A 238 -14.68 0.33 -13.87
C ASP A 238 -13.49 -0.17 -14.72
N TYR A 239 -12.32 0.43 -14.53
CA TYR A 239 -11.08 0.05 -15.20
C TYR A 239 -10.69 -1.40 -14.91
N ASN A 240 -10.70 -1.80 -13.63
CA ASN A 240 -10.35 -3.16 -13.23
C ASN A 240 -11.34 -4.16 -13.82
N THR A 241 -12.64 -3.87 -13.77
CA THR A 241 -13.69 -4.72 -14.35
C THR A 241 -13.46 -4.93 -15.86
N ALA A 242 -13.14 -3.87 -16.61
CA ALA A 242 -12.86 -3.96 -18.03
C ALA A 242 -11.55 -4.71 -18.34
N SER A 243 -10.52 -4.51 -17.52
CA SER A 243 -9.27 -5.26 -17.60
C SER A 243 -9.51 -6.77 -17.36
N THR A 244 -10.35 -7.14 -16.40
CA THR A 244 -10.71 -8.55 -16.18
C THR A 244 -11.47 -9.13 -17.37
N TRP A 245 -12.36 -8.37 -18.02
CA TRP A 245 -13.03 -8.82 -19.24
C TRP A 245 -12.05 -9.11 -20.37
N LEU A 246 -11.06 -8.22 -20.55
CA LEU A 246 -9.98 -8.42 -21.52
C LEU A 246 -9.21 -9.71 -21.23
N GLU A 247 -8.81 -9.93 -19.97
CA GLU A 247 -8.09 -11.15 -19.57
C GLU A 247 -8.93 -12.44 -19.66
N ALA A 248 -10.25 -12.34 -19.52
CA ALA A 248 -11.18 -13.44 -19.67
C ALA A 248 -11.58 -13.71 -21.13
N GLY A 249 -11.05 -12.95 -22.10
CA GLY A 249 -11.34 -13.12 -23.51
C GLY A 249 -12.62 -12.42 -24.00
N ALA A 250 -13.30 -11.65 -23.14
CA ALA A 250 -14.49 -10.87 -23.49
C ALA A 250 -14.09 -9.51 -24.13
N TYR A 251 -13.33 -9.59 -25.22
CA TYR A 251 -12.67 -8.44 -25.85
C TYR A 251 -13.63 -7.34 -26.30
N ASP A 252 -14.80 -7.68 -26.85
CA ASP A 252 -15.79 -6.68 -27.30
C ASP A 252 -16.32 -5.81 -26.14
N LYS A 253 -16.51 -6.42 -24.96
CA LYS A 253 -16.97 -5.69 -23.76
C LYS A 253 -15.90 -4.74 -23.24
N ALA A 254 -14.66 -5.23 -23.16
CA ALA A 254 -13.52 -4.41 -22.76
C ALA A 254 -13.29 -3.26 -23.75
N LEU A 255 -13.32 -3.55 -25.06
CA LEU A 255 -13.22 -2.57 -26.13
C LEU A 255 -14.28 -1.46 -25.97
N THR A 256 -15.54 -1.85 -25.77
CA THR A 256 -16.65 -0.88 -25.60
C THR A 256 -16.38 0.09 -24.45
N TYR A 257 -15.86 -0.42 -23.31
CA TYR A 257 -15.50 0.41 -22.18
C TYR A 257 -14.32 1.35 -22.52
N PHE A 258 -13.17 0.81 -22.92
CA PHE A 258 -11.96 1.62 -23.13
C PHE A 258 -12.14 2.65 -24.27
N ALA A 259 -12.91 2.32 -25.31
CA ALA A 259 -13.24 3.26 -26.38
C ALA A 259 -14.21 4.37 -25.97
N SER A 260 -14.92 4.22 -24.85
CA SER A 260 -15.88 5.23 -24.35
C SER A 260 -15.23 6.30 -23.47
N ILE A 261 -13.98 6.11 -23.04
CA ILE A 261 -13.29 7.03 -22.14
C ILE A 261 -12.94 8.31 -22.91
N ALA A 262 -13.51 9.44 -22.49
CA ALA A 262 -13.35 10.72 -23.19
C ALA A 262 -11.92 11.29 -23.14
N LYS A 263 -11.21 11.06 -22.03
CA LYS A 263 -9.82 11.48 -21.81
C LYS A 263 -9.01 10.27 -21.32
N PRO A 264 -8.67 9.34 -22.23
CA PRO A 264 -8.03 8.10 -21.84
C PRO A 264 -6.59 8.37 -21.40
N SER A 265 -6.18 7.71 -20.33
CA SER A 265 -4.80 7.68 -19.89
C SER A 265 -3.95 6.80 -20.81
N ARG A 266 -2.62 6.87 -20.68
CA ARG A 266 -1.70 6.02 -21.46
C ARG A 266 -1.99 4.53 -21.26
N MET A 267 -2.36 4.12 -20.05
CA MET A 267 -2.71 2.74 -19.75
C MET A 267 -4.10 2.34 -20.29
N ASP A 268 -5.07 3.25 -20.33
CA ASP A 268 -6.36 2.99 -20.99
C ASP A 268 -6.17 2.71 -22.48
N LEU A 269 -5.31 3.51 -23.13
CA LEU A 269 -4.97 3.35 -24.54
C LEU A 269 -4.18 2.07 -24.80
N HIS A 270 -3.30 1.67 -23.88
CA HIS A 270 -2.66 0.36 -23.94
C HIS A 270 -3.72 -0.77 -23.92
N LYS A 271 -4.66 -0.75 -22.97
CA LYS A 271 -5.73 -1.76 -22.89
C LYS A 271 -6.62 -1.75 -24.13
N LEU A 272 -6.94 -0.57 -24.66
CA LEU A 272 -7.66 -0.39 -25.92
C LEU A 272 -6.91 -1.04 -27.09
N ALA A 273 -5.60 -0.81 -27.20
CA ALA A 273 -4.76 -1.40 -28.23
C ALA A 273 -4.76 -2.93 -28.15
N VAL A 274 -4.63 -3.50 -26.95
CA VAL A 274 -4.72 -4.96 -26.75
C VAL A 274 -6.10 -5.51 -27.12
N CYS A 275 -7.20 -4.80 -26.81
CA CYS A 275 -8.54 -5.20 -27.24
C CYS A 275 -8.62 -5.26 -28.78
N CYS A 276 -8.16 -4.22 -29.46
CA CYS A 276 -8.14 -4.15 -30.92
C CYS A 276 -7.25 -5.25 -31.53
N GLU A 277 -6.06 -5.49 -30.96
CA GLU A 277 -5.15 -6.57 -31.35
C GLU A 277 -5.86 -7.93 -31.30
N LYS A 278 -6.50 -8.26 -30.17
CA LYS A 278 -7.19 -9.55 -29.98
C LYS A 278 -8.43 -9.73 -30.86
N LEU A 279 -8.99 -8.64 -31.37
CA LEU A 279 -10.09 -8.63 -32.33
C LEU A 279 -9.64 -8.56 -33.79
N GLY A 280 -8.33 -8.56 -34.06
CA GLY A 280 -7.77 -8.46 -35.43
C GLY A 280 -7.91 -7.08 -36.06
N ARG A 281 -8.16 -6.03 -35.26
CA ARG A 281 -8.31 -4.63 -35.70
C ARG A 281 -6.95 -3.91 -35.66
N THR A 282 -6.03 -4.32 -36.53
CA THR A 282 -4.63 -3.88 -36.50
C THR A 282 -4.46 -2.35 -36.59
N GLU A 283 -5.17 -1.70 -37.51
CA GLU A 283 -5.07 -0.23 -37.68
C GLU A 283 -5.56 0.54 -36.45
N ASP A 284 -6.66 0.08 -35.84
CA ASP A 284 -7.20 0.69 -34.62
C ASP A 284 -6.28 0.48 -33.42
N ALA A 285 -5.64 -0.69 -33.34
CA ALA A 285 -4.64 -0.96 -32.31
C ALA A 285 -3.43 -0.03 -32.46
N LEU A 286 -2.88 0.11 -33.67
CA LEU A 286 -1.78 1.03 -33.94
C LEU A 286 -2.17 2.50 -33.73
N ALA A 287 -3.42 2.89 -34.01
CA ALA A 287 -3.92 4.23 -33.71
C ALA A 287 -3.94 4.51 -32.21
N ALA A 288 -4.41 3.55 -31.40
CA ALA A 288 -4.40 3.65 -29.94
C ALA A 288 -2.95 3.75 -29.40
N ILE A 289 -2.00 2.98 -29.93
CA ILE A 289 -0.58 3.09 -29.56
C ILE A 289 0.00 4.47 -29.92
N ARG A 290 -0.28 4.99 -31.11
CA ARG A 290 0.17 6.34 -31.50
C ARG A 290 -0.37 7.41 -30.55
N GLN A 291 -1.64 7.30 -30.16
CA GLN A 291 -2.23 8.20 -29.18
C GLN A 291 -1.57 8.04 -27.79
N ALA A 292 -1.29 6.80 -27.36
CA ALA A 292 -0.68 6.52 -26.06
C ALA A 292 0.73 7.13 -25.93
N LYS A 293 1.52 7.11 -27.01
CA LYS A 293 2.84 7.73 -27.09
C LYS A 293 2.80 9.26 -26.92
N THR A 294 1.67 9.91 -27.23
CA THR A 294 1.46 11.35 -27.01
C THR A 294 0.83 11.71 -25.67
N ALA A 295 0.28 10.73 -24.95
CA ALA A 295 -0.27 10.94 -23.61
C ALA A 295 0.87 11.21 -22.61
N PRO A 296 0.63 11.95 -21.51
CA PRO A 296 1.66 12.17 -20.50
C PRO A 296 2.12 10.84 -19.87
N PRO A 297 3.41 10.72 -19.48
CA PRO A 297 3.91 9.57 -18.73
C PRO A 297 3.33 9.55 -17.31
N TYR A 298 3.52 8.43 -16.61
CA TYR A 298 3.18 8.30 -15.20
C TYR A 298 4.40 8.56 -14.32
N ASP A 299 4.31 9.52 -13.40
CA ASP A 299 5.40 9.85 -12.47
C ASP A 299 5.72 8.72 -11.48
N TRP A 300 4.71 7.90 -11.16
CA TRP A 300 4.85 6.78 -10.22
C TRP A 300 5.45 5.51 -10.86
N MET A 301 5.56 5.46 -12.18
CA MET A 301 5.99 4.25 -12.87
C MET A 301 7.49 4.28 -13.19
N PRO A 302 8.22 3.14 -13.09
CA PRO A 302 9.63 3.11 -13.45
C PRO A 302 9.90 3.65 -14.85
N GLU A 303 11.00 4.39 -15.00
CA GLU A 303 11.35 5.13 -16.22
C GLU A 303 11.24 4.27 -17.50
N ASN A 304 10.52 4.75 -18.51
CA ASN A 304 10.29 4.08 -19.80
C ASN A 304 9.51 2.74 -19.73
N LEU A 305 8.97 2.32 -18.58
CA LEU A 305 8.27 1.04 -18.49
C LEU A 305 6.93 1.05 -19.26
N ASP A 306 6.25 2.18 -19.34
CA ASP A 306 5.02 2.36 -20.13
C ASP A 306 5.30 2.27 -21.61
N GLU A 307 6.36 2.95 -22.06
CA GLU A 307 6.79 2.91 -23.45
C GLU A 307 7.12 1.49 -23.88
N ARG A 308 7.78 0.71 -23.01
CA ARG A 308 8.05 -0.71 -23.26
C ARG A 308 6.79 -1.57 -23.33
N ILE A 309 5.82 -1.33 -22.46
CA ILE A 309 4.52 -2.02 -22.50
C ILE A 309 3.81 -1.73 -23.83
N LEU A 310 3.85 -0.48 -24.31
CA LEU A 310 3.29 -0.10 -25.62
C LEU A 310 4.07 -0.72 -26.78
N GLU A 311 5.41 -0.72 -26.70
CA GLU A 311 6.32 -1.33 -27.68
C GLU A 311 6.01 -2.81 -27.85
N LEU A 312 5.74 -3.55 -26.78
CA LEU A 312 5.37 -4.96 -26.86
C LEU A 312 4.11 -5.19 -27.72
N VAL A 313 3.09 -4.34 -27.59
CA VAL A 313 1.88 -4.44 -28.41
C VAL A 313 2.19 -4.09 -29.86
N GLU A 314 2.91 -3.00 -30.10
CA GLU A 314 3.30 -2.57 -31.44
C GLU A 314 4.16 -3.62 -32.17
N TYR A 315 5.08 -4.27 -31.45
CA TYR A 315 5.94 -5.32 -32.00
C TYR A 315 5.11 -6.48 -32.53
N ARG A 316 4.13 -6.96 -31.74
CA ARG A 316 3.22 -8.05 -32.16
C ARG A 316 2.36 -7.68 -33.36
N LEU A 317 1.97 -6.40 -33.48
CA LEU A 317 1.17 -5.91 -34.60
C LEU A 317 1.97 -5.73 -35.90
N THR A 318 3.29 -5.48 -35.79
CA THR A 318 4.15 -5.14 -36.93
C THR A 318 5.07 -6.29 -37.38
N HIS A 319 5.27 -7.30 -36.54
CA HIS A 319 6.15 -8.45 -36.82
C HIS A 319 5.36 -9.77 -36.72
N PRO A 320 4.93 -10.36 -37.86
CA PRO A 320 4.12 -11.58 -37.86
C PRO A 320 4.77 -12.80 -37.17
N ASP A 321 6.11 -12.85 -37.11
CA ASP A 321 6.88 -13.94 -36.50
C ASP A 321 7.57 -13.51 -35.19
N TYR A 322 6.99 -12.54 -34.47
CA TYR A 322 7.58 -11.96 -33.27
C TYR A 322 7.98 -12.98 -32.19
N LEU A 323 7.32 -14.14 -32.12
CA LEU A 323 7.63 -15.19 -31.13
C LEU A 323 9.01 -15.81 -31.33
N ASN A 324 9.53 -15.81 -32.56
CA ASN A 324 10.85 -16.32 -32.90
C ASN A 324 11.91 -15.20 -32.99
N ASP A 325 11.52 -13.95 -32.73
CA ASP A 325 12.41 -12.80 -32.71
C ASP A 325 13.03 -12.62 -31.32
N GLU A 326 14.36 -12.71 -31.23
CA GLU A 326 15.10 -12.53 -29.98
C GLU A 326 14.93 -11.12 -29.40
N ASN A 327 14.73 -10.11 -30.24
CA ASN A 327 14.54 -8.73 -29.79
C ASN A 327 13.22 -8.57 -29.04
N TYR A 328 12.12 -9.14 -29.56
CA TYR A 328 10.85 -9.21 -28.83
C TYR A 328 11.01 -9.91 -27.49
N GLY A 329 11.72 -11.05 -27.46
CA GLY A 329 12.04 -11.78 -26.24
C GLY A 329 12.80 -10.96 -25.21
N CYS A 330 13.78 -10.17 -25.66
CA CYS A 330 14.55 -9.26 -24.80
C CYS A 330 13.66 -8.18 -24.17
N ILE A 331 12.87 -7.49 -24.99
CA ILE A 331 11.93 -6.45 -24.52
C ILE A 331 10.93 -7.06 -23.54
N LEU A 332 10.34 -8.21 -23.87
CA LEU A 332 9.31 -8.86 -23.04
C LEU A 332 9.86 -9.29 -21.68
N THR A 333 11.01 -9.96 -21.66
CA THR A 333 11.61 -10.46 -20.42
C THR A 333 12.10 -9.35 -19.50
N ASP A 334 12.71 -8.30 -20.05
CA ASP A 334 13.11 -7.10 -19.30
C ASP A 334 11.89 -6.38 -18.72
N THR A 335 10.88 -6.10 -19.56
CA THR A 335 9.64 -5.45 -19.12
C THR A 335 8.96 -6.24 -18.01
N PHE A 336 8.84 -7.57 -18.17
CA PHE A 336 8.23 -8.44 -17.17
C PHE A 336 8.98 -8.42 -15.85
N THR A 337 10.31 -8.51 -15.89
CA THR A 337 11.16 -8.46 -14.69
C THR A 337 10.98 -7.15 -13.93
N ARG A 338 10.97 -6.03 -14.65
CA ARG A 338 10.75 -4.69 -14.06
C ARG A 338 9.35 -4.55 -13.46
N MET A 339 8.31 -5.08 -14.14
CA MET A 339 6.95 -5.10 -13.59
C MET A 339 6.89 -5.90 -12.29
N THR A 340 7.49 -7.10 -12.23
CA THR A 340 7.49 -7.92 -11.01
C THR A 340 8.26 -7.30 -9.86
N ALA A 341 9.27 -6.47 -10.14
CA ALA A 341 10.11 -5.85 -9.12
C ALA A 341 9.48 -4.57 -8.53
N HIS A 342 8.70 -3.83 -9.32
CA HIS A 342 8.31 -2.46 -8.97
C HIS A 342 6.81 -2.18 -8.98
N LEU A 343 5.99 -3.05 -9.60
CA LEU A 343 4.55 -2.83 -9.74
C LEU A 343 3.73 -3.87 -8.97
N PRO A 344 2.46 -3.56 -8.64
CA PRO A 344 1.53 -4.55 -8.12
C PRO A 344 1.42 -5.78 -9.04
N SER A 345 1.22 -6.95 -8.43
CA SER A 345 1.21 -8.25 -9.12
C SER A 345 0.25 -8.33 -10.33
N GLY A 346 -0.83 -7.56 -10.34
CA GLY A 346 -1.77 -7.45 -11.46
C GLY A 346 -1.12 -7.09 -12.80
N TYR A 347 -0.06 -6.26 -12.80
CA TYR A 347 0.66 -5.88 -14.03
C TYR A 347 1.41 -7.06 -14.63
N ALA A 348 2.11 -7.84 -13.79
CA ALA A 348 2.77 -9.06 -14.21
C ALA A 348 1.75 -10.13 -14.64
N ASN A 349 0.68 -10.33 -13.86
CA ASN A 349 -0.38 -11.29 -14.17
C ASN A 349 -1.03 -11.04 -15.53
N PHE A 350 -1.27 -9.77 -15.89
CA PHE A 350 -1.79 -9.40 -17.20
C PHE A 350 -0.85 -9.84 -18.33
N HIS A 351 0.46 -9.68 -18.15
CA HIS A 351 1.46 -9.94 -19.20
C HIS A 351 1.97 -11.39 -19.25
N LEU A 352 1.71 -12.15 -18.19
CA LEU A 352 2.15 -13.54 -18.01
C LEU A 352 1.79 -14.48 -19.18
N PRO A 353 0.61 -14.41 -19.82
CA PRO A 353 0.30 -15.26 -20.97
C PRO A 353 1.32 -15.13 -22.13
N TRP A 354 1.77 -13.91 -22.44
CA TRP A 354 2.76 -13.69 -23.50
C TRP A 354 4.15 -14.18 -23.12
N MET A 355 4.54 -14.09 -21.84
CA MET A 355 5.79 -14.69 -21.34
C MET A 355 5.81 -16.22 -21.50
N LEU A 356 4.70 -16.86 -21.15
CA LEU A 356 4.55 -18.32 -21.27
C LEU A 356 4.55 -18.74 -22.75
N GLU A 357 3.81 -18.04 -23.60
CA GLU A 357 3.77 -18.29 -25.04
C GLU A 357 5.16 -18.14 -25.69
N TRP A 358 5.92 -17.12 -25.30
CA TRP A 358 7.28 -16.92 -25.78
C TRP A 358 8.23 -18.03 -25.32
N TYR A 359 8.20 -18.40 -24.03
CA TYR A 359 9.04 -19.49 -23.53
C TYR A 359 8.71 -20.82 -24.21
N GLU A 360 7.43 -21.15 -24.38
CA GLU A 360 7.00 -22.38 -25.04
C GLU A 360 7.47 -22.42 -26.51
N SER A 361 7.29 -21.32 -27.25
CA SER A 361 7.70 -21.21 -28.65
C SER A 361 9.22 -21.37 -28.82
N ASN A 362 9.99 -20.88 -27.86
CA ASN A 362 11.45 -20.95 -27.84
C ASN A 362 12.01 -22.19 -27.12
N ARG A 363 11.17 -23.22 -26.87
CA ARG A 363 11.54 -24.49 -26.20
C ARG A 363 12.17 -24.30 -24.80
N ARG A 364 11.83 -23.20 -24.15
CA ARG A 364 12.26 -22.80 -22.79
C ARG A 364 11.30 -23.35 -21.72
N TYR A 365 10.93 -24.63 -21.84
CA TYR A 365 9.89 -25.25 -20.99
C TYR A 365 10.22 -25.25 -19.50
N ARG A 366 11.51 -25.33 -19.13
CA ARG A 366 11.93 -25.22 -17.73
C ARG A 366 11.62 -23.83 -17.16
N GLN A 367 11.85 -22.78 -17.94
CA GLN A 367 11.56 -21.40 -17.51
C GLN A 367 10.05 -21.17 -17.43
N ALA A 368 9.27 -21.67 -18.40
CA ALA A 368 7.82 -21.64 -18.32
C ALA A 368 7.28 -22.37 -17.07
N TYR A 369 7.82 -23.56 -16.76
CA TYR A 369 7.42 -24.32 -15.57
C TYR A 369 7.75 -23.60 -14.27
N LEU A 370 8.97 -23.04 -14.15
CA LEU A 370 9.37 -22.27 -12.97
C LEU A 370 8.48 -21.04 -12.80
N LEU A 371 8.21 -20.32 -13.87
CA LEU A 371 7.31 -19.16 -13.85
C LEU A 371 5.88 -19.55 -13.41
N MET A 372 5.37 -20.69 -13.85
CA MET A 372 4.07 -21.19 -13.38
C MET A 372 4.06 -21.59 -11.89
N CYS A 373 5.21 -21.93 -11.30
CA CYS A 373 5.32 -22.18 -9.86
C CYS A 373 5.30 -20.87 -9.07
N ASP A 374 5.89 -19.80 -9.62
CA ASP A 374 5.90 -18.47 -9.02
C ASP A 374 4.51 -17.79 -9.14
N PHE A 375 3.72 -18.20 -10.14
CA PHE A 375 2.34 -17.74 -10.37
C PHE A 375 1.34 -18.92 -10.33
N PRO A 376 1.13 -19.55 -9.16
CA PRO A 376 0.35 -20.80 -9.04
C PRO A 376 -1.13 -20.62 -9.42
N GLU A 377 -1.63 -19.39 -9.45
CA GLU A 377 -3.01 -19.04 -9.78
C GLU A 377 -3.43 -19.47 -11.19
N LEU A 378 -2.49 -19.54 -12.15
CA LEU A 378 -2.76 -20.02 -13.52
C LEU A 378 -2.79 -21.55 -13.66
N ARG A 379 -2.23 -22.29 -12.71
CA ARG A 379 -2.10 -23.76 -12.80
C ARG A 379 -3.46 -24.47 -12.83
N ASN A 380 -4.49 -23.81 -12.30
CA ASN A 380 -5.86 -24.31 -12.23
C ASN A 380 -6.75 -23.90 -13.42
N ASN A 381 -6.26 -23.07 -14.34
CA ASN A 381 -7.07 -22.52 -15.42
C ASN A 381 -7.19 -23.49 -16.62
N ALA A 382 -8.42 -23.66 -17.15
CA ALA A 382 -8.75 -24.58 -18.23
C ALA A 382 -8.01 -24.26 -19.55
N ALA A 383 -7.63 -22.99 -19.77
CA ALA A 383 -6.89 -22.56 -20.95
C ALA A 383 -5.50 -23.22 -21.09
N PHE A 384 -4.82 -23.54 -19.97
CA PHE A 384 -3.54 -24.25 -19.97
C PHE A 384 -3.69 -25.78 -19.92
N LYS A 385 -4.82 -26.30 -19.44
CA LYS A 385 -5.11 -27.74 -19.50
C LYS A 385 -5.38 -28.23 -20.93
N ALA A 386 -5.73 -27.35 -21.86
CA ALA A 386 -6.06 -27.68 -23.24
C ALA A 386 -4.83 -27.89 -24.16
N LYS A 387 -3.60 -27.66 -23.67
CA LYS A 387 -2.36 -27.94 -24.41
C LYS A 387 -1.45 -28.89 -23.64
N LYS A 388 -1.91 -30.13 -23.45
CA LYS A 388 -0.99 -31.28 -23.33
C LYS A 388 -1.07 -32.07 -24.64
N PRO A 389 0.05 -32.45 -25.25
CA PRO A 389 0.02 -33.44 -26.33
C PRO A 389 -0.58 -34.76 -25.88
#